data_AF-A0ABD5SPK9-F1
#
_entry.id   AF-A0ABD5SPK9-F1
#
_cell.length_a   1.000
_cell.length_b   1.000
_cell.length_c   1.000
_cell.angle_alpha   90.00
_cell.angle_beta   90.00
_cell.angle_gamma   90.00
#
_symmetry.space_group_name_H-M   'P 1'
#
loop_
_entity.id
_entity.type
_entity.pdbx_description
1 polymer ?
#
loop_
_entity_poly.entity_id
_entity_poly.type
_entity_poly.pdbx_seq_one_letter_code
_entity_poly.pdbx_strand_id
1 'polypeptide(L)'
;GIVGLGVGLAAAGYRPVAEIQFAGFSFQAFAQIHQHLSRIRSRSRGKITCPMVVRAPYGLGVSALEHHSESYEAGYAHIPGLKVAIPSTARDAAGLLRAAIRSPDPVLFFEPMPLYRAARRPVPDETVVPLGEARVVEAGTDATVIAWGAMVREVEDAVAGLEADIEVID
;
A
#
# COMPACT_ATOMS: atom_id res chain seq x y z
N GLY A 1 -16.92 8.76 -8.10
CA GLY A 1 -16.37 9.88 -8.89
C GLY A 1 -14.87 9.77 -9.05
N ILE A 2 -14.11 10.00 -7.97
CA ILE A 2 -12.64 10.14 -7.95
C ILE A 2 -11.90 9.03 -8.73
N VAL A 3 -12.12 7.75 -8.39
CA VAL A 3 -11.41 6.66 -9.07
C VAL A 3 -11.75 6.56 -10.55
N GLY A 4 -13.03 6.74 -10.92
CA GLY A 4 -13.45 6.70 -12.32
C GLY A 4 -12.84 7.84 -13.15
N LEU A 5 -12.75 9.05 -12.58
CA LEU A 5 -12.03 10.17 -13.21
C LEU A 5 -10.55 9.81 -13.40
N GLY A 6 -9.91 9.23 -12.40
CA GLY A 6 -8.52 8.76 -12.49
C GLY A 6 -8.32 7.70 -13.57
N VAL A 7 -9.23 6.73 -13.71
CA VAL A 7 -9.17 5.74 -14.79
C VAL A 7 -9.26 6.42 -16.17
N GLY A 8 -10.16 7.39 -16.32
CA GLY A 8 -10.30 8.16 -17.56
C GLY A 8 -9.03 8.97 -17.90
N LEU A 9 -8.47 9.67 -16.91
CA LEU A 9 -7.22 10.41 -17.05
C LEU A 9 -6.05 9.49 -17.41
N ALA A 10 -5.94 8.34 -16.75
CA ALA A 10 -4.90 7.35 -17.03
C ALA A 10 -5.01 6.79 -18.46
N ALA A 11 -6.23 6.50 -18.92
CA ALA A 11 -6.49 6.08 -20.30
C ALA A 11 -6.17 7.18 -21.33
N ALA A 12 -6.26 8.45 -20.94
CA ALA A 12 -5.89 9.60 -21.76
C ALA A 12 -4.38 9.94 -21.72
N GLY A 13 -3.56 9.15 -21.02
CA GLY A 13 -2.10 9.30 -20.97
C GLY A 13 -1.55 10.07 -19.76
N TYR A 14 -2.40 10.46 -18.80
CA TYR A 14 -1.95 11.03 -17.52
C TYR A 14 -1.53 9.94 -16.54
N ARG A 15 -0.91 10.34 -15.42
CA ARG A 15 -0.50 9.46 -14.31
C ARG A 15 -1.14 9.92 -12.99
N PRO A 16 -2.44 9.71 -12.79
CA PRO A 16 -3.14 10.26 -11.65
C PRO A 16 -2.75 9.57 -10.34
N VAL A 17 -2.65 10.37 -9.28
CA VAL A 17 -2.54 9.93 -7.89
C VAL A 17 -3.82 10.37 -7.19
N ALA A 18 -4.78 9.46 -7.15
CA ALA A 18 -6.08 9.71 -6.51
C ALA A 18 -5.98 9.42 -5.02
N GLU A 19 -6.64 10.26 -4.21
CA GLU A 19 -6.76 10.06 -2.77
C GLU A 19 -8.19 9.67 -2.41
N ILE A 20 -8.33 8.65 -1.57
CA ILE A 20 -9.55 8.34 -0.84
C ILE A 20 -9.28 8.67 0.63
N GLN A 21 -10.19 9.41 1.26
CA GLN A 21 -9.93 10.01 2.55
C GLN A 21 -9.61 9.00 3.66
N PHE A 22 -10.22 7.81 3.63
CA PHE A 22 -9.91 6.67 4.50
C PHE A 22 -10.17 5.37 3.74
N ALA A 23 -9.41 4.31 4.05
CA ALA A 23 -9.51 3.01 3.37
C ALA A 23 -10.93 2.42 3.46
N GLY A 24 -11.68 2.65 4.54
CA GLY A 24 -13.09 2.24 4.65
C GLY A 24 -14.00 2.86 3.59
N PHE A 25 -13.69 4.06 3.10
CA PHE A 25 -14.46 4.71 2.03
C PHE A 25 -14.13 4.17 0.63
N SER A 26 -13.09 3.34 0.50
CA SER A 26 -12.76 2.69 -0.77
C SER A 26 -13.88 1.79 -1.31
N PHE A 27 -14.76 1.29 -0.43
CA PHE A 27 -15.93 0.51 -0.83
C PHE A 27 -16.87 1.28 -1.75
N GLN A 28 -16.99 2.60 -1.58
CA GLN A 28 -17.79 3.46 -2.48
C GLN A 28 -17.19 3.55 -3.89
N ALA A 29 -15.89 3.27 -4.02
CA ALA A 29 -15.18 3.21 -5.29
C ALA A 29 -14.97 1.76 -5.79
N PHE A 30 -15.47 0.75 -5.09
CA PHE A 30 -15.15 -0.66 -5.37
C PHE A 30 -15.49 -1.06 -6.80
N ALA A 31 -16.65 -0.66 -7.33
CA ALA A 31 -17.02 -0.94 -8.71
C ALA A 31 -16.00 -0.37 -9.72
N GLN A 32 -15.50 0.85 -9.48
CA GLN A 32 -14.47 1.45 -10.33
C GLN A 32 -13.13 0.74 -10.20
N ILE A 33 -12.73 0.36 -8.97
CA ILE A 33 -11.49 -0.37 -8.70
C ILE A 33 -11.53 -1.77 -9.35
N HIS A 34 -12.56 -2.55 -9.07
CA HIS A 34 -12.66 -3.95 -9.49
C HIS A 34 -13.04 -4.11 -10.97
N GLN A 35 -13.93 -3.29 -11.51
CA GLN A 35 -14.46 -3.48 -12.86
C GLN A 35 -13.73 -2.67 -13.93
N HIS A 36 -13.03 -1.60 -13.56
CA HIS A 36 -12.35 -0.72 -14.52
C HIS A 36 -10.85 -0.67 -14.29
N LEU A 37 -10.41 -0.15 -13.13
CA LEU A 37 -9.00 0.05 -12.80
C LEU A 37 -8.17 -1.23 -13.00
N SER A 38 -8.60 -2.35 -12.40
CA SER A 38 -7.88 -3.62 -12.47
C SER A 38 -7.96 -4.33 -13.83
N ARG A 39 -8.99 -4.02 -14.64
CA ARG A 39 -9.32 -4.81 -15.84
C ARG A 39 -8.96 -4.14 -17.15
N ILE A 40 -8.81 -2.82 -17.21
CA ILE A 40 -8.74 -2.10 -18.50
C ILE A 40 -7.57 -2.55 -19.39
N ARG A 41 -6.41 -2.86 -18.80
CA ARG A 41 -5.27 -3.45 -19.53
C ARG A 41 -5.63 -4.78 -20.18
N SER A 42 -6.20 -5.70 -19.41
CA SER A 42 -6.60 -7.02 -19.91
C SER A 42 -7.76 -6.91 -20.92
N ARG A 43 -8.80 -6.13 -20.60
CA ARG A 43 -9.99 -5.88 -21.44
C ARG A 43 -9.61 -5.32 -22.82
N SER A 44 -8.64 -4.41 -22.85
CA SER A 44 -8.15 -3.80 -24.09
C SER A 44 -7.05 -4.60 -24.78
N ARG A 45 -6.67 -5.77 -24.23
CA ARG A 45 -5.54 -6.59 -24.70
C ARG A 45 -4.24 -5.80 -24.80
N GLY A 46 -3.98 -4.96 -23.79
CA GLY A 46 -2.79 -4.13 -23.68
C GLY A 46 -2.82 -2.81 -24.45
N LYS A 47 -3.88 -2.52 -25.23
CA LYS A 47 -4.00 -1.25 -25.98
C LYS A 47 -4.15 -0.03 -25.07
N ILE A 48 -4.76 -0.20 -23.89
CA ILE A 48 -4.95 0.85 -22.89
C ILE A 48 -4.37 0.37 -21.57
N THR A 49 -3.39 1.08 -21.03
CA THR A 49 -2.84 0.86 -19.69
C THR A 49 -3.46 1.83 -18.68
N CYS A 50 -3.32 1.56 -17.38
CA CYS A 50 -3.84 2.44 -16.32
C CYS A 50 -2.75 2.73 -15.27
N PRO A 51 -1.76 3.58 -15.59
CA PRO A 51 -0.70 3.97 -14.66
C PRO A 51 -1.25 4.94 -13.60
N MET A 52 -1.90 4.40 -12.59
CA MET A 52 -2.63 5.16 -11.58
C MET A 52 -2.34 4.65 -10.17
N VAL A 53 -2.22 5.57 -9.21
CA VAL A 53 -2.19 5.25 -7.78
C VAL A 53 -3.50 5.66 -7.15
N VAL A 54 -4.09 4.80 -6.32
CA VAL A 54 -5.17 5.15 -5.39
C VAL A 54 -4.60 5.02 -3.98
N ARG A 55 -4.43 6.13 -3.29
CA ARG A 55 -3.87 6.17 -1.94
C ARG A 55 -4.92 6.48 -0.89
N ALA A 56 -4.79 5.89 0.29
CA ALA A 56 -5.71 6.13 1.39
C ALA A 56 -5.04 5.87 2.76
N PRO A 57 -5.35 6.69 3.78
CA PRO A 57 -5.10 6.34 5.17
C PRO A 57 -5.76 5.01 5.55
N TYR A 58 -5.05 4.18 6.32
CA TYR A 58 -5.37 2.78 6.54
C TYR A 58 -5.09 2.33 7.98
N GLY A 59 -5.84 1.32 8.45
CA GLY A 59 -5.56 0.61 9.69
C GLY A 59 -6.02 1.30 10.98
N LEU A 60 -6.08 0.53 12.07
CA LEU A 60 -6.47 1.00 13.40
C LEU A 60 -5.30 1.71 14.11
N GLY A 61 -5.55 2.29 15.30
CA GLY A 61 -4.51 2.78 16.22
C GLY A 61 -4.53 4.30 16.49
N VAL A 62 -5.59 5.00 16.05
CA VAL A 62 -5.74 6.46 16.23
C VAL A 62 -7.09 6.85 16.83
N SER A 63 -7.83 5.89 17.43
CA SER A 63 -9.16 6.11 18.03
C SER A 63 -10.17 6.79 17.09
N ALA A 64 -10.12 6.43 15.81
CA ALA A 64 -11.04 6.97 14.82
C ALA A 64 -12.45 6.37 14.93
N LEU A 65 -13.43 7.08 14.35
CA LEU A 65 -14.82 6.62 14.29
C LEU A 65 -14.98 5.45 13.29
N GLU A 66 -16.17 4.86 13.27
CA GLU A 66 -16.53 3.83 12.28
C GLU A 66 -16.15 4.25 10.84
N HIS A 67 -15.70 3.28 10.02
CA HIS A 67 -15.21 3.48 8.65
C HIS A 67 -13.83 4.15 8.50
N HIS A 68 -13.07 4.26 9.58
CA HIS A 68 -11.73 4.85 9.59
C HIS A 68 -10.65 3.90 10.15
N SER A 69 -10.85 2.58 10.11
CA SER A 69 -9.87 1.63 10.67
C SER A 69 -9.80 0.32 9.90
N GLU A 70 -10.49 0.24 8.77
CA GLU A 70 -10.58 -0.98 7.97
C GLU A 70 -9.22 -1.37 7.39
N SER A 71 -8.96 -2.67 7.47
CA SER A 71 -7.84 -3.34 6.81
C SER A 71 -8.42 -4.42 5.89
N TYR A 72 -8.71 -4.03 4.65
CA TYR A 72 -9.30 -4.90 3.61
C TYR A 72 -8.35 -5.13 2.42
N GLU A 73 -7.06 -4.90 2.64
CA GLU A 73 -5.98 -5.10 1.68
C GLU A 73 -5.96 -6.51 1.09
N ALA A 74 -6.25 -7.55 1.88
CA ALA A 74 -6.30 -8.93 1.41
C ALA A 74 -7.38 -9.13 0.34
N GLY A 75 -8.54 -8.50 0.51
CA GLY A 75 -9.61 -8.53 -0.48
C GLY A 75 -9.20 -7.86 -1.79
N TYR A 76 -8.47 -6.74 -1.71
CA TYR A 76 -7.92 -6.08 -2.89
C TYR A 76 -6.77 -6.85 -3.55
N ALA A 77 -5.90 -7.47 -2.75
CA ALA A 77 -4.79 -8.29 -3.25
C ALA A 77 -5.29 -9.53 -4.02
N HIS A 78 -6.50 -10.00 -3.71
CA HIS A 78 -7.15 -11.07 -4.44
C HIS A 78 -7.79 -10.64 -5.77
N ILE A 79 -7.69 -9.37 -6.17
CA ILE A 79 -8.22 -8.86 -7.44
C ILE A 79 -7.08 -8.85 -8.49
N PRO A 80 -7.13 -9.72 -9.53
CA PRO A 80 -6.10 -9.73 -10.56
C PRO A 80 -6.01 -8.40 -11.31
N GLY A 81 -4.79 -7.92 -11.53
CA GLY A 81 -4.51 -6.67 -12.21
C GLY A 81 -4.33 -5.47 -11.28
N LEU A 82 -4.44 -5.65 -9.96
CA LEU A 82 -4.04 -4.66 -8.96
C LEU A 82 -2.71 -5.04 -8.32
N LYS A 83 -1.94 -4.02 -7.93
CA LYS A 83 -0.89 -4.13 -6.92
C LYS A 83 -1.39 -3.46 -5.64
N VAL A 84 -1.02 -4.00 -4.49
CA VAL A 84 -1.30 -3.40 -3.17
C VAL A 84 0.03 -3.17 -2.47
N ALA A 85 0.24 -1.98 -1.93
CA ALA A 85 1.47 -1.60 -1.23
C ALA A 85 1.14 -0.91 0.08
N ILE A 86 1.82 -1.30 1.17
CA ILE A 86 1.59 -0.83 2.53
C ILE A 86 2.95 -0.58 3.18
N PRO A 87 3.42 0.68 3.30
CA PRO A 87 4.72 0.97 3.90
C PRO A 87 4.68 0.88 5.42
N SER A 88 5.80 0.45 6.03
CA SER A 88 6.01 0.41 7.49
C SER A 88 6.95 1.51 8.00
N THR A 89 7.75 2.13 7.12
CA THR A 89 8.67 3.21 7.47
C THR A 89 8.53 4.44 6.55
N ALA A 90 9.10 5.58 6.96
CA ALA A 90 9.16 6.77 6.11
C ALA A 90 9.97 6.55 4.81
N ARG A 91 11.03 5.72 4.88
CA ARG A 91 11.83 5.31 3.72
C ARG A 91 10.98 4.50 2.74
N ASP A 92 10.25 3.52 3.25
CA ASP A 92 9.40 2.66 2.43
C ASP A 92 8.22 3.45 1.85
N ALA A 93 7.61 4.34 2.62
CA ALA A 93 6.55 5.21 2.14
C ALA A 93 7.00 6.04 0.94
N ALA A 94 8.16 6.71 1.04
CA ALA A 94 8.70 7.50 -0.06
C ALA A 94 9.09 6.64 -1.26
N GLY A 95 9.81 5.53 -1.04
CA GLY A 95 10.30 4.68 -2.10
C GLY A 95 9.21 3.89 -2.82
N LEU A 96 8.29 3.27 -2.08
CA LEU A 96 7.16 2.53 -2.63
C LEU A 96 6.18 3.46 -3.35
N LEU A 97 5.92 4.67 -2.84
CA LEU A 97 5.04 5.61 -3.53
C LEU A 97 5.66 6.08 -4.87
N ARG A 98 6.98 6.36 -4.89
CA ARG A 98 7.69 6.66 -6.14
C ARG A 98 7.62 5.49 -7.12
N ALA A 99 7.81 4.26 -6.64
CA ALA A 99 7.68 3.06 -7.47
C ALA A 99 6.24 2.86 -7.97
N ALA A 100 5.23 3.11 -7.13
CA ALA A 100 3.81 3.04 -7.48
C ALA A 100 3.43 4.05 -8.57
N ILE A 101 3.86 5.31 -8.44
CA ILE A 101 3.63 6.34 -9.45
C ILE A 101 4.31 5.96 -10.78
N ARG A 102 5.49 5.34 -10.72
CA ARG A 102 6.26 4.89 -11.89
C ARG A 102 5.75 3.58 -12.50
N SER A 103 4.95 2.79 -11.77
CA SER A 103 4.34 1.56 -12.26
C SER A 103 3.46 1.84 -13.48
N PRO A 104 3.49 0.97 -14.50
CA PRO A 104 2.55 1.03 -15.62
C PRO A 104 1.19 0.40 -15.25
N ASP A 105 1.12 -0.28 -14.09
CA ASP A 105 -0.06 -0.97 -13.57
C ASP A 105 -0.64 -0.20 -12.37
N PRO A 106 -1.95 -0.32 -12.12
CA PRO A 106 -2.59 0.38 -11.02
C PRO A 106 -2.13 -0.15 -9.66
N VAL A 107 -1.91 0.77 -8.73
CA VAL A 107 -1.47 0.47 -7.36
C VAL A 107 -2.44 1.06 -6.35
N LEU A 108 -2.93 0.23 -5.43
CA LEU A 108 -3.54 0.70 -4.19
C LEU A 108 -2.43 0.88 -3.14
N PHE A 109 -2.35 2.08 -2.59
CA PHE A 109 -1.30 2.47 -1.65
C PHE A 109 -1.93 2.84 -0.30
N PHE A 110 -1.85 1.93 0.66
CA PHE A 110 -2.50 2.10 1.96
C PHE A 110 -1.50 2.61 3.00
N GLU A 111 -1.79 3.75 3.60
CA GLU A 111 -0.88 4.49 4.48
C GLU A 111 -1.27 4.26 5.95
N PRO A 112 -0.50 3.48 6.74
CA PRO A 112 -0.91 3.17 8.11
C PRO A 112 -0.96 4.43 8.98
N MET A 113 -2.15 4.78 9.45
CA MET A 113 -2.39 6.04 10.17
C MET A 113 -1.52 6.23 11.42
N PRO A 114 -1.29 5.21 12.27
CA PRO A 114 -0.43 5.36 13.43
C PRO A 114 0.99 5.80 13.07
N LEU A 115 1.46 5.49 11.87
CA LEU A 115 2.84 5.72 11.46
C LEU A 115 3.10 7.12 10.91
N TYR A 116 2.07 7.89 10.53
CA TYR A 116 2.25 9.22 9.92
C TYR A 116 3.16 10.17 10.72
N ARG A 117 3.12 10.05 12.06
CA ARG A 117 3.88 10.92 12.97
C ARG A 117 4.64 10.15 14.05
N ALA A 118 4.75 8.82 13.93
CA ALA A 118 5.37 7.97 14.94
C ALA A 118 6.88 8.19 15.06
N ALA A 119 7.57 8.42 13.95
CA ALA A 119 9.01 8.62 13.92
C ALA A 119 9.43 9.60 12.82
N ARG A 120 10.54 10.29 13.04
CA ARG A 120 11.20 11.13 12.03
C ARG A 120 12.58 10.55 11.74
N ARG A 121 12.81 10.17 10.48
CA ARG A 121 14.13 9.75 10.00
C ARG A 121 14.45 10.48 8.69
N PRO A 122 15.72 10.78 8.39
CA PRO A 122 16.11 11.28 7.09
C PRO A 122 15.69 10.31 5.99
N VAL A 123 15.12 10.82 4.90
CA VAL A 123 14.75 10.03 3.72
C VAL A 123 15.46 10.64 2.52
N PRO A 124 16.47 9.97 1.93
CA PRO A 124 17.13 10.44 0.72
C PRO A 124 16.15 10.62 -0.45
N ASP A 125 16.39 11.63 -1.28
CA ASP A 125 15.51 11.97 -2.40
C ASP A 125 15.49 10.88 -3.48
N GLU A 126 16.60 10.18 -3.70
CA GLU A 126 16.69 9.05 -4.63
C GLU A 126 16.11 7.74 -4.11
N THR A 127 15.54 7.69 -2.89
CA THR A 127 14.98 6.46 -2.31
C THR A 127 13.91 5.85 -3.24
N VAL A 128 14.15 4.62 -3.68
CA VAL A 128 13.19 3.78 -4.40
C VAL A 128 13.16 2.43 -3.70
N VAL A 129 11.96 1.92 -3.45
CA VAL A 129 11.74 0.56 -2.94
C VAL A 129 10.95 -0.20 -4.01
N PRO A 130 11.44 -1.38 -4.46
CA PRO A 130 10.75 -2.17 -5.48
C PRO A 130 9.39 -2.66 -4.98
N LEU A 131 8.39 -2.67 -5.87
CA LEU A 131 7.08 -3.25 -5.57
C LEU A 131 7.15 -4.78 -5.65
N GLY A 132 6.57 -5.47 -4.66
CA GLY A 132 6.49 -6.92 -4.64
C GLY A 132 7.72 -7.62 -4.06
N GLU A 133 8.62 -6.88 -3.43
CA GLU A 133 9.74 -7.41 -2.66
C GLU A 133 9.54 -7.10 -1.19
N ALA A 134 9.71 -8.12 -0.34
CA ALA A 134 9.75 -7.97 1.10
C ALA A 134 11.17 -7.58 1.57
N ARG A 135 11.27 -7.05 2.78
CA ARG A 135 12.52 -6.66 3.44
C ARG A 135 12.67 -7.46 4.74
N VAL A 136 13.85 -8.06 4.93
CA VAL A 136 14.25 -8.57 6.25
C VAL A 136 14.53 -7.36 7.15
N VAL A 137 13.72 -7.22 8.20
CA VAL A 137 13.84 -6.17 9.22
C VAL A 137 14.90 -6.56 10.23
N GLU A 138 14.82 -7.79 10.70
CA GLU A 138 15.73 -8.43 11.64
C GLU A 138 15.94 -9.87 11.19
N ALA A 139 17.18 -10.34 11.18
CA ALA A 139 17.49 -11.72 10.84
C ALA A 139 17.41 -12.60 12.08
N GLY A 140 16.91 -13.82 11.95
CA GLY A 140 16.89 -14.79 13.01
C GLY A 140 16.72 -16.23 12.51
N THR A 141 16.75 -17.19 13.43
CA THR A 141 16.86 -18.62 13.08
C THR A 141 15.88 -19.54 13.80
N ASP A 142 15.27 -19.10 14.90
CA ASP A 142 14.34 -19.92 15.69
C ASP A 142 12.93 -19.92 15.09
N ALA A 143 12.47 -18.77 14.58
CA ALA A 143 11.19 -18.62 13.90
C ALA A 143 11.17 -17.39 12.99
N THR A 144 10.23 -17.36 12.03
CA THR A 144 9.98 -16.21 11.16
C THR A 144 8.60 -15.62 11.43
N VAL A 145 8.54 -14.31 11.63
CA VAL A 145 7.30 -13.52 11.74
C VAL A 145 7.19 -12.59 10.54
N ILE A 146 6.05 -12.67 9.84
CA ILE A 146 5.75 -11.83 8.67
C ILE A 146 4.68 -10.83 9.08
N ALA A 147 4.94 -9.54 8.85
CA ALA A 147 4.01 -8.45 9.13
C ALA A 147 4.10 -7.39 8.03
N TRP A 148 3.18 -6.43 8.03
CA TRP A 148 3.26 -5.26 7.14
C TRP A 148 2.61 -4.04 7.79
N GLY A 149 2.94 -2.86 7.29
CA GLY A 149 2.39 -1.60 7.78
C GLY A 149 2.69 -1.37 9.27
N ALA A 150 1.68 -0.96 10.05
CA ALA A 150 1.86 -0.67 11.47
C ALA A 150 2.24 -1.90 12.32
N MET A 151 1.91 -3.11 11.87
CA MET A 151 2.20 -4.33 12.62
C MET A 151 3.69 -4.68 12.67
N VAL A 152 4.49 -4.19 11.72
CA VAL A 152 5.95 -4.40 11.74
C VAL A 152 6.54 -3.85 13.04
N ARG A 153 6.12 -2.64 13.45
CA ARG A 153 6.58 -2.03 14.70
C ARG A 153 6.13 -2.81 15.93
N GLU A 154 4.87 -3.27 15.96
CA GLU A 154 4.37 -4.07 17.08
C GLU A 154 5.13 -5.40 17.20
N VAL A 155 5.53 -6.00 16.06
CA VAL A 155 6.37 -7.19 16.02
C VAL A 155 7.79 -6.89 16.51
N GLU A 156 8.44 -5.82 16.03
CA GLU A 156 9.76 -5.38 16.51
C GLU A 156 9.76 -5.18 18.05
N ASP A 157 8.74 -4.50 18.58
CA ASP A 157 8.61 -4.27 20.02
C ASP A 157 8.37 -5.59 20.80
N ALA A 158 7.63 -6.53 20.23
CA ALA A 158 7.36 -7.83 20.86
C ALA A 158 8.58 -8.76 20.87
N VAL A 159 9.36 -8.80 19.79
CA VAL A 159 10.52 -9.71 19.67
C VAL A 159 11.72 -9.23 20.47
N ALA A 160 11.88 -7.91 20.65
CA ALA A 160 12.99 -7.33 21.41
C ALA A 160 13.08 -7.80 22.88
N GLY A 161 11.97 -8.31 23.44
CA GLY A 161 11.90 -8.82 24.81
C GLY A 161 12.04 -10.34 24.94
N LEU A 162 12.22 -11.08 23.83
CA LEU A 162 12.29 -12.54 23.84
C LEU A 162 13.73 -13.04 23.97
N GLU A 163 13.91 -14.13 24.72
CA GLU A 163 15.15 -14.93 24.69
C GLU A 163 15.10 -15.93 23.52
N ALA A 164 14.90 -15.44 22.29
CA ALA A 164 14.83 -16.23 21.06
C ALA A 164 15.30 -15.40 19.86
N ASP A 165 15.85 -16.06 18.84
CA ASP A 165 16.36 -15.45 17.61
C ASP A 165 15.27 -15.43 16.53
N ILE A 166 14.50 -14.34 16.45
CA ILE A 166 13.31 -14.24 15.60
C ILE A 166 13.62 -13.44 14.33
N GLU A 167 13.40 -14.04 13.17
CA GLU A 167 13.43 -13.34 11.89
C GLU A 167 12.14 -12.53 11.70
N VAL A 168 12.27 -11.24 11.40
CA VAL A 168 11.14 -10.35 11.11
C VAL A 168 11.19 -9.93 9.65
N ILE A 169 10.13 -10.24 8.91
CA ILE A 169 9.96 -9.88 7.50
C ILE A 169 8.81 -8.90 7.36
N ASP A 170 9.09 -7.81 6.64
CA ASP A 170 8.13 -6.80 6.16
C ASP A 170 7.88 -6.96 4.66
#